data_AF-A0A413YGH5-F1
#
_entry.id   AF-A0A413YGH5-F1
#
_cell.length_a   1.000
_cell.length_b   1.000
_cell.length_c   1.000
_cell.angle_alpha   90.00
_cell.angle_beta   90.00
_cell.angle_gamma   90.00
#
_symmetry.space_group_name_H-M   'P 1'
#
loop_
_entity.id
_entity.type
_entity.pdbx_description
1 polymer ?
#
loop_
_entity_poly.entity_id
_entity_poly.type
_entity_poly.pdbx_seq_one_letter_code
_entity_poly.pdbx_strand_id
1 'polypeptide(L)'
;MLNYLWAGMMMLGIIYAAFTGRMPDITNAALDSSKEAITLCITMIGIMSFWVGLMEIATKAGIIEQLSRKLKPLIHFLFPNLPDNHPAATHITTNIIANILGLGWAATPAGLNAMEELKNLEDDRRKYHLPGKVRAPGTASNEMCTFLIINISSLQLIPVNVIAYRSQYGSINPAAIVGPGILATAISTLVAIIYCKCKEKPDAGH
;
A
#
# COMPACT_ATOMS: atom_id res chain seq x y z
N MET A 1 21.72 -3.38 -0.39
CA MET A 1 21.55 -4.59 0.43
C MET A 1 20.78 -5.67 -0.32
N LEU A 2 19.58 -5.40 -0.85
CA LEU A 2 18.76 -6.39 -1.57
C LEU A 2 19.43 -6.96 -2.85
N ASN A 3 20.10 -6.11 -3.64
CA ASN A 3 20.79 -6.55 -4.87
C ASN A 3 21.88 -7.61 -4.62
N TYR A 4 22.58 -7.53 -3.48
CA TYR A 4 23.59 -8.51 -3.10
C TYR A 4 22.96 -9.86 -2.76
N LEU A 5 21.77 -9.84 -2.14
CA LEU A 5 21.03 -11.04 -1.77
C LEU A 5 20.51 -11.77 -3.03
N TRP A 6 19.92 -11.03 -3.97
CA TRP A 6 19.50 -11.57 -5.28
C TRP A 6 20.68 -12.13 -6.07
N ALA A 7 21.77 -11.38 -6.16
CA ALA A 7 22.97 -11.83 -6.87
C ALA A 7 23.53 -13.11 -6.24
N GLY A 8 23.55 -13.20 -4.91
CA GLY A 8 23.96 -14.41 -4.19
C GLY A 8 23.08 -15.61 -4.50
N MET A 9 21.76 -15.45 -4.47
CA MET A 9 20.80 -16.53 -4.81
C MET A 9 20.96 -17.01 -6.25
N MET A 10 21.09 -16.09 -7.21
CA MET A 10 21.29 -16.43 -8.62
C MET A 10 22.62 -17.15 -8.84
N MET A 11 23.70 -16.66 -8.22
CA MET A 11 25.03 -17.25 -8.35
C MET A 11 25.08 -18.67 -7.76
N LEU A 12 24.51 -18.88 -6.58
CA LEU A 12 24.39 -20.22 -5.97
C LEU A 12 23.58 -21.17 -6.86
N GLY A 13 22.48 -20.71 -7.44
CA GLY A 13 21.69 -21.50 -8.39
C GLY A 13 22.48 -21.91 -9.63
N ILE A 14 23.22 -20.98 -10.24
CA ILE A 14 24.06 -21.23 -11.41
C ILE A 14 25.17 -22.23 -11.11
N ILE A 15 25.88 -22.05 -10.00
CA ILE A 15 26.97 -22.95 -9.59
C ILE A 15 26.42 -24.36 -9.35
N TYR A 16 25.29 -24.47 -8.63
CA TYR A 16 24.66 -25.76 -8.36
C TYR A 16 24.26 -26.48 -9.66
N ALA A 17 23.59 -25.77 -10.59
CA ALA A 17 23.18 -26.36 -11.86
C ALA A 17 24.35 -26.75 -12.76
N ALA A 18 25.47 -26.01 -12.70
CA ALA A 18 26.70 -26.37 -13.39
C ALA A 18 27.28 -27.69 -12.87
N PHE A 19 27.27 -27.93 -11.56
CA PHE A 19 27.72 -29.19 -10.97
C PHE A 19 26.74 -30.36 -11.19
N THR A 20 25.43 -30.10 -11.23
CA THR A 20 24.41 -31.16 -11.42
C THR A 20 24.03 -31.40 -12.88
N GLY A 21 24.63 -30.70 -13.84
CA GLY A 21 24.30 -30.80 -15.27
C GLY A 21 22.91 -30.26 -15.65
N ARG A 22 22.29 -29.44 -14.79
CA ARG A 22 20.93 -28.87 -14.98
C ARG A 22 20.95 -27.46 -15.56
N MET A 23 22.02 -27.11 -16.28
CA MET A 23 22.16 -25.80 -16.91
C MET A 23 20.99 -25.43 -17.85
N PRO A 24 20.39 -26.37 -18.62
CA PRO A 24 19.21 -26.07 -19.44
C PRO A 24 18.00 -25.61 -18.63
N ASP A 25 17.82 -26.12 -17.41
CA ASP A 25 16.70 -25.75 -16.53
C ASP A 25 16.80 -24.27 -16.11
N ILE A 26 18.02 -23.76 -15.89
CA ILE A 26 18.24 -22.34 -15.59
C ILE A 26 17.89 -21.48 -16.80
N THR A 27 18.35 -21.87 -18.00
CA THR A 27 18.06 -21.11 -19.22
C THR A 27 16.56 -21.08 -19.49
N ASN A 28 15.87 -22.21 -19.36
CA ASN A 28 14.42 -22.28 -19.52
C ASN A 28 13.70 -21.45 -18.45
N ALA A 29 14.07 -21.58 -17.17
CA ALA A 29 13.48 -20.78 -16.10
C ALA A 29 13.64 -19.26 -16.32
N ALA A 30 14.78 -18.82 -16.84
CA ALA A 30 15.01 -17.41 -17.17
C ALA A 30 14.12 -16.93 -18.32
N LEU A 31 13.94 -17.76 -19.35
CA LEU A 31 13.06 -17.45 -20.49
C LEU A 31 11.58 -17.45 -20.08
N ASP A 32 11.16 -18.45 -19.31
CA ASP A 32 9.78 -18.56 -18.80
C ASP A 32 9.45 -17.41 -17.86
N SER A 33 10.34 -17.07 -16.92
CA SER A 33 10.17 -15.92 -16.02
C SER A 33 10.07 -14.60 -16.81
N SER A 34 10.82 -14.47 -17.91
CA SER A 34 10.75 -13.28 -18.77
C SER A 34 9.38 -13.18 -19.47
N LYS A 35 8.85 -14.31 -19.95
CA LYS A 35 7.52 -14.38 -20.56
C LYS A 35 6.43 -14.06 -19.53
N GLU A 36 6.49 -14.68 -18.36
CA GLU A 36 5.56 -14.43 -17.25
C GLU A 36 5.59 -12.95 -16.83
N ALA A 37 6.77 -12.34 -16.74
CA ALA A 37 6.91 -10.93 -16.42
C ALA A 37 6.20 -10.02 -17.45
N ILE A 38 6.36 -10.29 -18.75
CA ILE A 38 5.68 -9.53 -19.81
C ILE A 38 4.16 -9.74 -19.73
N THR A 39 3.71 -10.99 -19.59
CA THR A 39 2.27 -11.29 -19.45
C THR A 39 1.68 -10.57 -18.24
N LEU A 40 2.36 -10.60 -17.10
CA LEU A 40 1.97 -9.88 -15.90
C LEU A 40 1.87 -8.38 -16.17
N CYS A 41 2.88 -7.76 -16.77
CA CYS A 41 2.85 -6.33 -17.10
C CYS A 41 1.64 -5.96 -17.98
N ILE A 42 1.35 -6.73 -19.03
CA ILE A 42 0.20 -6.48 -19.92
C ILE A 42 -1.12 -6.62 -19.16
N THR A 43 -1.29 -7.68 -18.36
CA THR A 43 -2.49 -7.89 -17.55
C THR A 43 -2.67 -6.76 -16.53
N MET A 44 -1.58 -6.33 -15.89
CA MET A 44 -1.59 -5.25 -14.92
C MET A 44 -1.97 -3.91 -15.54
N ILE A 45 -1.47 -3.59 -16.74
CA ILE A 45 -1.85 -2.37 -17.45
C ILE A 45 -3.37 -2.31 -17.66
N GLY A 46 -3.98 -3.37 -18.20
CA GLY A 46 -5.43 -3.38 -18.46
C GLY A 46 -6.27 -3.21 -17.20
N ILE A 47 -5.94 -3.98 -16.15
CA ILE A 47 -6.66 -3.93 -14.87
C ILE A 47 -6.47 -2.57 -14.19
N MET A 48 -5.24 -2.05 -14.12
CA MET A 48 -4.96 -0.75 -13.51
C MET A 48 -5.64 0.40 -14.26
N SER A 49 -5.59 0.42 -15.60
CA SER A 49 -6.27 1.45 -16.40
C SER A 49 -7.78 1.48 -16.15
N PHE A 50 -8.42 0.31 -16.02
CA PHE A 50 -9.83 0.22 -15.69
C PHE A 50 -10.14 0.78 -14.29
N TRP A 51 -9.41 0.33 -13.27
CA TRP A 51 -9.68 0.74 -11.89
C TRP A 51 -9.31 2.20 -11.61
N VAL A 52 -8.17 2.67 -12.12
CA VAL A 52 -7.78 4.09 -11.99
C VAL A 52 -8.77 4.98 -12.72
N GLY A 53 -9.24 4.58 -13.91
CA GLY A 53 -10.29 5.29 -14.64
C GLY A 53 -11.61 5.39 -13.85
N LEU A 54 -12.06 4.27 -13.26
CA LEU A 54 -13.25 4.26 -12.41
C LEU A 54 -13.10 5.16 -11.18
N MET A 55 -11.93 5.12 -10.53
CA MET A 55 -11.63 6.00 -9.40
C MET A 55 -11.62 7.47 -9.78
N GLU A 56 -11.04 7.81 -10.93
CA GLU A 56 -11.03 9.19 -11.43
C GLU A 56 -12.47 9.70 -11.67
N ILE A 57 -13.35 8.84 -12.18
CA ILE A 57 -14.78 9.15 -12.30
C ILE A 57 -15.41 9.37 -10.92
N ALA A 58 -15.12 8.51 -9.94
CA ALA A 58 -15.65 8.65 -8.57
C ALA A 58 -15.17 9.93 -7.86
N THR A 59 -13.91 10.33 -8.09
CA THR A 59 -13.35 11.60 -7.62
C THR A 59 -14.03 12.79 -8.29
N LYS A 60 -14.15 12.78 -9.62
CA LYS A 60 -14.85 13.85 -10.36
C LYS A 60 -16.34 13.95 -10.03
N ALA A 61 -16.97 12.84 -9.68
CA ALA A 61 -18.35 12.80 -9.20
C ALA A 61 -18.49 13.30 -7.74
N GLY A 62 -17.39 13.59 -7.04
CA GLY A 62 -17.38 14.07 -5.66
C GLY A 62 -17.72 13.00 -4.61
N ILE A 63 -17.79 11.72 -4.99
CA ILE A 63 -18.05 10.61 -4.07
C ILE A 63 -16.90 10.49 -3.07
N ILE A 64 -15.67 10.62 -3.57
CA ILE A 64 -14.45 10.59 -2.76
C ILE A 64 -14.40 11.78 -1.80
N GLU A 65 -14.67 13.01 -2.25
CA GLU A 65 -14.77 14.19 -1.38
C GLU A 65 -15.84 14.06 -0.29
N GLN A 66 -16.98 13.44 -0.58
CA GLN A 66 -18.02 13.19 0.43
C GLN A 66 -17.56 12.17 1.48
N LEU A 67 -16.93 11.06 1.05
CA LEU A 67 -16.38 10.05 1.95
C LEU A 67 -15.21 10.61 2.77
N SER A 68 -14.35 11.42 2.15
CA SER A 68 -13.25 12.14 2.80
C SER A 68 -13.75 13.06 3.89
N ARG A 69 -14.82 13.83 3.64
CA ARG A 69 -15.46 14.64 4.68
C ARG A 69 -16.02 13.81 5.84
N LYS A 70 -16.60 12.64 5.58
CA LYS A 70 -17.09 11.73 6.63
C LYS A 70 -15.97 11.09 7.44
N LEU A 71 -14.84 10.81 6.80
CA LEU A 71 -13.65 10.22 7.44
C LEU A 71 -12.69 11.26 8.00
N LYS A 72 -12.92 12.56 7.77
CA LYS A 72 -12.13 13.67 8.31
C LYS A 72 -11.83 13.53 9.82
N PRO A 73 -12.78 13.21 10.72
CA PRO A 73 -12.45 13.04 12.14
C PRO A 73 -11.48 11.87 12.40
N LEU A 74 -11.60 10.78 11.64
CA LEU A 74 -10.68 9.64 11.74
C LEU A 74 -9.29 10.01 11.20
N ILE A 75 -9.21 10.71 10.07
CA ILE A 75 -7.94 11.16 9.49
C ILE A 75 -7.24 12.15 10.41
N HIS A 76 -7.97 13.13 10.97
CA HIS A 76 -7.39 14.08 11.91
C HIS A 76 -6.94 13.40 13.21
N PHE A 77 -7.68 12.39 13.67
CA PHE A 77 -7.25 11.56 14.78
C PHE A 77 -5.97 10.78 14.44
N LEU A 78 -5.85 10.18 13.26
CA LEU A 78 -4.68 9.36 12.88
C LEU A 78 -3.46 10.21 12.48
N PHE A 79 -3.68 11.40 11.94
CA PHE A 79 -2.65 12.30 11.40
C PHE A 79 -2.83 13.72 11.99
N PRO A 80 -2.56 13.93 13.28
CA PRO A 80 -2.81 15.22 13.95
C PRO A 80 -1.96 16.37 13.39
N ASN A 81 -0.77 16.05 12.87
CA ASN A 81 0.17 17.03 12.34
C ASN A 81 -0.09 17.40 10.87
N LEU A 82 -1.09 16.79 10.22
CA LEU A 82 -1.42 17.07 8.83
C LEU A 82 -2.25 18.37 8.75
N PRO A 83 -1.82 19.38 7.96
CA PRO A 83 -2.58 20.61 7.80
C PRO A 83 -3.99 20.35 7.27
N ASP A 84 -4.97 21.10 7.78
CA ASP A 84 -6.32 21.09 7.26
C ASP A 84 -6.31 21.41 5.75
N ASN A 85 -7.08 20.64 4.97
CA ASN A 85 -7.20 20.80 3.52
C ASN A 85 -5.92 20.49 2.68
N HIS A 86 -4.88 19.86 3.26
CA HIS A 86 -3.72 19.41 2.48
C HIS A 86 -4.12 18.28 1.49
N PRO A 87 -3.64 18.29 0.23
CA PRO A 87 -3.98 17.27 -0.78
C PRO A 87 -3.66 15.83 -0.35
N ALA A 88 -2.63 15.65 0.49
CA ALA A 88 -2.31 14.35 1.09
C ALA A 88 -3.51 13.73 1.82
N ALA A 89 -4.37 14.51 2.48
CA ALA A 89 -5.53 14.00 3.20
C ALA A 89 -6.51 13.28 2.25
N THR A 90 -6.73 13.84 1.05
CA THR A 90 -7.59 13.24 0.04
C THR A 90 -7.00 11.93 -0.45
N HIS A 91 -5.72 11.89 -0.80
CA HIS A 91 -5.07 10.65 -1.27
C HIS A 91 -5.01 9.55 -0.20
N ILE A 92 -4.70 9.89 1.06
CA ILE A 92 -4.73 8.95 2.19
C ILE A 92 -6.14 8.37 2.36
N THR A 93 -7.16 9.23 2.30
CA THR A 93 -8.55 8.79 2.45
C THR A 93 -8.97 7.88 1.30
N THR A 94 -8.64 8.24 0.06
CA THR A 94 -8.89 7.42 -1.12
C THR A 94 -8.25 6.05 -1.00
N ASN A 95 -7.01 5.98 -0.52
CA ASN A 95 -6.30 4.72 -0.29
C ASN A 95 -7.00 3.86 0.78
N ILE A 96 -7.37 4.43 1.92
CA ILE A 96 -8.08 3.72 2.99
C ILE A 96 -9.42 3.19 2.50
N ILE A 97 -10.20 4.00 1.77
CA ILE A 97 -11.49 3.60 1.21
C ILE A 97 -11.30 2.46 0.19
N ALA A 98 -10.34 2.59 -0.72
CA ALA A 98 -10.05 1.56 -1.70
C ALA A 98 -9.65 0.23 -1.03
N ASN A 99 -8.83 0.29 0.03
CA ASN A 99 -8.50 -0.88 0.84
C ASN A 99 -9.74 -1.46 1.55
N ILE A 100 -10.58 -0.64 2.18
CA ILE A 100 -11.79 -1.15 2.85
C ILE A 100 -12.74 -1.84 1.86
N LEU A 101 -12.91 -1.27 0.66
CA LEU A 101 -13.85 -1.76 -0.36
C LEU A 101 -13.35 -2.96 -1.17
N GLY A 102 -12.13 -3.47 -0.95
CA GLY A 102 -11.62 -4.57 -1.78
C GLY A 102 -10.90 -4.12 -3.06
N LEU A 103 -10.80 -2.82 -3.29
CA LEU A 103 -10.28 -2.22 -4.52
C LEU A 103 -8.74 -2.06 -4.44
N GLY A 104 -8.02 -3.14 -4.13
CA GLY A 104 -6.56 -3.10 -3.93
C GLY A 104 -5.78 -2.45 -5.10
N TRP A 105 -6.25 -2.64 -6.33
CA TRP A 105 -5.67 -2.04 -7.55
C TRP A 105 -5.81 -0.50 -7.60
N ALA A 106 -6.85 0.05 -6.99
CA ALA A 106 -7.06 1.49 -6.84
C ALA A 106 -6.30 2.06 -5.63
N ALA A 107 -6.06 1.25 -4.61
CA ALA A 107 -5.39 1.68 -3.39
C ALA A 107 -3.91 2.03 -3.65
N THR A 108 -3.18 1.20 -4.39
CA THR A 108 -1.75 1.40 -4.67
C THR A 108 -1.41 2.76 -5.30
N PRO A 109 -2.02 3.19 -6.42
CA PRO A 109 -1.71 4.50 -7.01
C PRO A 109 -2.09 5.66 -6.09
N ALA A 110 -3.24 5.57 -5.40
CA ALA A 110 -3.63 6.56 -4.40
C ALA A 110 -2.62 6.63 -3.23
N GLY A 111 -2.05 5.49 -2.84
CA GLY A 111 -1.06 5.42 -1.77
C GLY A 111 0.30 5.98 -2.17
N LEU A 112 0.73 5.78 -3.42
CA LEU A 112 1.96 6.40 -3.94
C LEU A 112 1.81 7.93 -3.99
N ASN A 113 0.68 8.44 -4.50
CA ASN A 113 0.40 9.87 -4.49
C ASN A 113 0.32 10.45 -3.07
N ALA A 114 -0.29 9.71 -2.12
CA ALA A 114 -0.30 10.10 -0.71
C ALA A 114 1.12 10.22 -0.13
N MET A 115 1.99 9.24 -0.43
CA MET A 115 3.37 9.23 0.06
C MET A 115 4.21 10.37 -0.56
N GLU A 116 3.99 10.66 -1.84
CA GLU A 116 4.61 11.79 -2.54
C GLU A 116 4.17 13.13 -1.91
N GLU A 117 2.88 13.31 -1.62
CA GLU A 117 2.41 14.55 -0.99
C GLU A 117 2.83 14.70 0.48
N LEU A 118 2.96 13.60 1.21
CA LEU A 118 3.57 13.62 2.55
C LEU A 118 5.06 13.98 2.47
N LYS A 119 5.75 13.61 1.39
CA LYS A 119 7.15 13.99 1.16
C LYS A 119 7.27 15.47 0.81
N ASN A 120 6.42 15.97 -0.07
CA ASN A 120 6.35 17.39 -0.41
C ASN A 120 6.09 18.24 0.84
N LEU A 121 5.14 17.81 1.69
CA LEU A 121 4.86 18.49 2.96
C LEU A 121 6.08 18.53 3.89
N GLU A 122 6.83 17.43 3.99
CA GLU A 122 8.05 17.40 4.80
C GLU A 122 9.18 18.26 4.21
N ASP A 123 9.29 18.31 2.88
CA ASP A 123 10.23 19.19 2.19
C ASP A 123 9.86 20.67 2.36
N ASP A 124 8.56 21.00 2.37
CA ASP A 124 8.07 22.35 2.67
C ASP A 124 8.31 22.75 4.14
N ARG A 125 8.15 21.81 5.09
CA ARG A 125 8.54 22.03 6.49
C ARG A 125 10.04 22.35 6.63
N ARG A 126 10.89 21.66 5.87
CA ARG A 126 12.35 21.94 5.83
C ARG A 126 12.66 23.30 5.24
N LYS A 127 11.98 23.68 4.15
CA LYS A 127 12.32 24.87 3.35
C LYS A 127 11.71 26.16 3.89
N TYR A 128 10.49 26.10 4.40
CA TYR A 128 9.68 27.27 4.77
C TYR A 128 9.40 27.39 6.26
N HIS A 129 10.00 26.54 7.11
CA HIS A 129 9.77 26.52 8.57
C HIS A 129 8.29 26.45 8.95
N LEU A 130 7.49 25.69 8.17
CA LEU A 130 6.10 25.42 8.53
C LEU A 130 6.03 24.72 9.89
N PRO A 131 4.96 24.94 10.67
CA PRO A 131 4.80 24.31 11.98
C PRO A 131 4.88 22.78 11.86
N GLY A 132 5.74 22.17 12.67
CA GLY A 132 6.00 20.74 12.69
C GLY A 132 7.47 20.41 12.90
N LYS A 133 7.75 19.18 13.31
CA LYS A 133 9.13 18.71 13.56
C LYS A 133 9.87 18.44 12.25
N VAL A 134 10.80 19.33 11.88
CA VAL A 134 11.65 19.16 10.71
C VAL A 134 12.58 17.95 10.88
N ARG A 135 12.53 16.99 9.95
CA ARG A 135 13.43 15.82 9.94
C ARG A 135 14.55 15.97 8.94
N ALA A 136 15.66 15.29 9.21
CA ALA A 136 16.78 15.22 8.29
C ALA A 136 16.35 14.61 6.93
N PRO A 137 16.94 15.06 5.80
CA PRO A 137 16.71 14.49 4.48
C PRO A 137 16.88 12.97 4.48
N GLY A 138 15.97 12.26 3.81
CA GLY A 138 15.97 10.79 3.79
C GLY A 138 15.36 10.12 5.03
N THR A 139 14.92 10.87 6.04
CA THR A 139 14.18 10.33 7.19
C THR A 139 12.68 10.43 6.94
N ALA A 140 11.95 9.31 7.12
CA ALA A 140 10.50 9.29 7.00
C ALA A 140 9.82 10.11 8.12
N SER A 141 8.76 10.83 7.79
CA SER A 141 7.94 11.58 8.76
C SER A 141 7.02 10.66 9.57
N ASN A 142 6.42 11.16 10.67
CA ASN A 142 5.50 10.33 11.47
C ASN A 142 4.28 9.97 10.64
N GLU A 143 3.82 10.91 9.82
CA GLU A 143 2.70 10.78 8.92
C GLU A 143 2.98 9.69 7.87
N MET A 144 4.19 9.66 7.28
CA MET A 144 4.59 8.57 6.38
C MET A 144 4.58 7.21 7.07
N CYS A 145 5.15 7.12 8.28
CA CYS A 145 5.19 5.88 9.04
C CYS A 145 3.79 5.40 9.44
N THR A 146 2.95 6.30 9.94
CA THR A 146 1.56 6.00 10.31
C THR A 146 0.75 5.57 9.10
N PHE A 147 0.89 6.26 7.97
CA PHE A 147 0.23 5.89 6.72
C PHE A 147 0.63 4.50 6.26
N LEU A 148 1.94 4.20 6.26
CA LEU A 148 2.45 2.89 5.87
C LEU A 148 1.95 1.78 6.81
N ILE A 149 1.99 2.00 8.12
CA ILE A 149 1.52 1.02 9.12
C ILE A 149 0.04 0.71 8.94
N ILE A 150 -0.79 1.74 8.73
CA ILE A 150 -2.23 1.57 8.50
C ILE A 150 -2.46 0.82 7.18
N ASN A 151 -1.77 1.21 6.11
CA ASN A 151 -1.89 0.56 4.81
C ASN A 151 -1.47 -0.92 4.86
N ILE A 152 -0.41 -1.27 5.59
CA ILE A 152 0.03 -2.66 5.79
C ILE A 152 -0.98 -3.45 6.63
N SER A 153 -1.58 -2.85 7.64
CA SER A 153 -2.61 -3.51 8.46
C SER A 153 -3.88 -3.86 7.68
N SER A 154 -4.13 -3.12 6.58
CA SER A 154 -5.10 -3.37 5.50
C SER A 154 -6.43 -4.02 5.93
N LEU A 155 -7.23 -3.27 6.69
CA LEU A 155 -8.62 -3.66 6.99
C LEU A 155 -9.44 -3.72 5.70
N GLN A 156 -9.80 -4.91 5.25
CA GLN A 156 -10.56 -5.13 4.02
C GLN A 156 -11.90 -5.79 4.33
N LEU A 157 -13.00 -5.05 4.13
CA LEU A 157 -14.36 -5.53 4.39
C LEU A 157 -14.83 -6.50 3.31
N ILE A 158 -14.38 -6.30 2.07
CA ILE A 158 -14.77 -7.13 0.94
C ILE A 158 -13.50 -7.66 0.25
N PRO A 159 -13.01 -8.85 0.60
CA PRO A 159 -11.81 -9.42 -0.02
C PRO A 159 -12.15 -10.05 -1.39
N VAL A 160 -12.63 -9.22 -2.34
CA VAL A 160 -13.09 -9.64 -3.68
C VAL A 160 -12.03 -10.48 -4.38
N ASN A 161 -10.75 -10.09 -4.29
CA ASN A 161 -9.64 -10.81 -4.92
C ASN A 161 -9.49 -12.24 -4.38
N VAL A 162 -9.57 -12.43 -3.05
CA VAL A 162 -9.42 -13.74 -2.43
C VAL A 162 -10.64 -14.62 -2.72
N ILE A 163 -11.84 -14.03 -2.72
CA ILE A 163 -13.09 -14.72 -3.11
C ILE A 163 -12.99 -15.18 -4.56
N ALA A 164 -12.52 -14.31 -5.47
CA ALA A 164 -12.35 -14.63 -6.89
C ALA A 164 -11.33 -15.76 -7.09
N TYR A 165 -10.16 -15.69 -6.43
CA TYR A 165 -9.18 -16.77 -6.47
C TYR A 165 -9.78 -18.08 -5.94
N ARG A 166 -10.41 -18.08 -4.77
CA ARG A 166 -11.03 -19.29 -4.21
C ARG A 166 -12.09 -19.88 -5.13
N SER A 167 -12.86 -19.03 -5.81
CA SER A 167 -13.84 -19.48 -6.82
C SER A 167 -13.16 -20.14 -8.03
N GLN A 168 -12.10 -19.51 -8.56
CA GLN A 168 -11.33 -20.05 -9.69
C GLN A 168 -10.63 -21.39 -9.37
N TYR A 169 -10.19 -21.58 -8.13
CA TYR A 169 -9.58 -22.83 -7.65
C TYR A 169 -10.61 -23.85 -7.12
N GLY A 170 -11.91 -23.66 -7.38
CA GLY A 170 -12.95 -24.67 -7.11
C GLY A 170 -13.44 -24.77 -5.67
N SER A 171 -13.27 -23.74 -4.85
CA SER A 171 -13.75 -23.72 -3.46
C SER A 171 -15.28 -23.77 -3.40
N ILE A 172 -15.83 -24.72 -2.65
CA ILE A 172 -17.29 -24.89 -2.43
C ILE A 172 -17.91 -23.66 -1.75
N ASN A 173 -17.18 -23.01 -0.84
CA ASN A 173 -17.60 -21.76 -0.21
C ASN A 173 -16.48 -20.70 -0.26
N PRO A 174 -16.39 -19.92 -1.36
CA PRO A 174 -15.36 -18.90 -1.53
C PRO A 174 -15.42 -17.76 -0.50
N ALA A 175 -16.60 -17.49 0.06
CA ALA A 175 -16.83 -16.41 1.02
C ALA A 175 -16.56 -16.79 2.49
N ALA A 176 -16.33 -18.07 2.79
CA ALA A 176 -16.08 -18.54 4.17
C ALA A 176 -14.86 -17.86 4.85
N ILE A 177 -13.91 -17.34 4.06
CA ILE A 177 -12.72 -16.64 4.56
C ILE A 177 -12.99 -15.19 5.00
N VAL A 178 -14.13 -14.61 4.60
CA VAL A 178 -14.44 -13.19 4.84
C VAL A 178 -14.54 -12.90 6.34
N GLY A 179 -15.28 -13.71 7.10
CA GLY A 179 -15.46 -13.51 8.54
C GLY A 179 -14.13 -13.52 9.32
N PRO A 180 -13.34 -14.61 9.22
CA PRO A 180 -12.02 -14.66 9.85
C PRO A 180 -11.05 -13.59 9.34
N GLY A 181 -11.11 -13.24 8.05
CA GLY A 181 -10.26 -12.22 7.44
C GLY A 181 -10.55 -10.81 7.98
N ILE A 182 -11.81 -10.44 8.10
CA ILE A 182 -12.22 -9.17 8.70
C ILE A 182 -11.78 -9.12 10.16
N LEU A 183 -11.98 -10.19 10.93
CA LEU A 183 -11.58 -10.22 12.33
C LEU A 183 -10.06 -10.07 12.50
N ALA A 184 -9.28 -10.83 11.71
CA ALA A 184 -7.82 -10.78 11.77
C ALA A 184 -7.27 -9.39 11.39
N THR A 185 -7.79 -8.82 10.31
CA THR A 185 -7.36 -7.48 9.85
C THR A 185 -7.85 -6.37 10.78
N ALA A 186 -9.03 -6.49 11.39
CA ALA A 186 -9.51 -5.55 12.40
C ALA A 186 -8.62 -5.52 13.64
N ILE A 187 -8.21 -6.69 14.14
CA ILE A 187 -7.28 -6.80 15.26
C ILE A 187 -5.91 -6.21 14.87
N SER A 188 -5.41 -6.55 13.68
CA SER A 188 -4.15 -6.00 13.15
C SER A 188 -4.19 -4.47 13.08
N THR A 189 -5.24 -3.89 12.50
CA THR A 189 -5.42 -2.43 12.41
C THR A 189 -5.57 -1.78 13.77
N LEU A 190 -6.27 -2.41 14.71
CA LEU A 190 -6.42 -1.89 16.08
C LEU A 190 -5.07 -1.84 16.82
N VAL A 191 -4.29 -2.92 16.74
CA VAL A 191 -2.93 -2.97 17.30
C VAL A 191 -2.01 -1.94 16.62
N ALA A 192 -2.12 -1.79 15.31
CA ALA A 192 -1.38 -0.79 14.54
C ALA A 192 -1.69 0.64 14.99
N ILE A 193 -2.97 0.99 15.16
CA ILE A 193 -3.39 2.30 15.67
C ILE A 193 -2.85 2.52 17.09
N ILE A 194 -2.99 1.55 17.99
CA ILE A 194 -2.46 1.67 19.36
C ILE A 194 -0.95 1.90 19.33
N TYR A 195 -0.21 1.11 18.53
CA TYR A 195 1.23 1.24 18.42
C TYR A 195 1.65 2.61 17.89
N CYS A 196 1.00 3.09 16.81
CA CYS A 196 1.22 4.43 16.28
C CYS A 196 0.98 5.49 17.35
N LYS A 197 -0.14 5.40 18.09
CA LYS A 197 -0.48 6.34 19.16
C LYS A 197 0.47 6.30 20.35
N CYS A 198 0.99 5.13 20.74
CA CYS A 198 1.97 5.03 21.82
C CYS A 198 3.36 5.56 21.40
N LYS A 199 3.72 5.43 20.11
CA LYS A 199 5.00 5.92 19.56
C LYS A 199 4.94 7.37 19.11
N GLU A 200 3.74 7.89 18.87
CA GLU A 200 3.46 9.30 18.68
C GLU A 200 3.76 10.01 20.00
N LYS A 201 5.03 10.40 20.17
CA LYS A 201 5.42 11.28 21.27
C LYS A 201 4.58 12.55 21.13
N PRO A 202 3.85 13.00 22.18
CA PRO A 202 3.34 14.35 22.18
C PRO A 202 4.56 15.25 21.97
N ASP A 203 4.52 16.07 20.93
CA ASP A 203 5.53 17.10 20.76
C ASP A 203 5.50 17.91 22.05
N ALA A 204 6.60 17.82 22.79
CA ALA A 204 6.83 18.64 23.96
C ALA A 204 6.71 20.08 23.47
N GLY A 205 5.56 20.70 23.75
CA GLY A 205 5.44 22.14 23.71
C GLY A 205 6.37 22.66 24.79
N HIS A 206 7.52 23.16 24.36
CA HIS A 206 8.32 24.19 25.00
C HIS A 206 9.07 24.95 23.92
#